data_AF-A0A8H5MKZ9-F1
#
_entry.id   AF-A0A8H5MKZ9-F1
#
_cell.length_a   1.000
_cell.length_b   1.000
_cell.length_c   1.000
_cell.angle_alpha   90.00
_cell.angle_beta   90.00
_cell.angle_gamma   90.00
#
_symmetry.space_group_name_H-M   'P 1'
#
loop_
_entity.id
_entity.type
_entity.pdbx_description
1 polymer ?
#
loop_
_entity_poly.entity_id
_entity_poly.type
_entity_poly.pdbx_seq_one_letter_code
_entity_poly.pdbx_strand_id
1 'polypeptide(L)'
;MPGNPPPPSPAQDDDIYTIHVNLPSCYLKPAGSVKPQLPDGTFSFDAQEDHWKSSPHDPKRQEFRILGKNEFVFIAGAQYTYKPNTSLHIKCKKATFMPHPTDPSQKSVIVRMPGADAEQNLLAKAEEGKSGFDAKYRLESSGEAFTWNRFIDVVNSADYATKGGDGMGGAIGSRGEDAGSLTIEADSYDTSALPDDNVFFIADCTGGRGQQGGDGGDGGSGGHGSIVAGINHGDRREDRSLRGRYGAKGGDGGRQGAGGYGGSGGKFTINLRKESAGDDKLKARFGVQSNVGAPGTAGATGNPGPGGGCGECWMFKCAPNQSSMVKFPMNGISKDNLMAELRSKLELDWSSEDVNQWATGYISQTELYSVNGDVPKALDEEEIQSQRAHAGQRTPTTSSTVVFEEVN
;
A
#
# COMPACT_ATOMS: atom_id res chain seq x y z
N MET A 1 -36.85 36.62 -46.29
CA MET A 1 -37.30 35.63 -45.28
C MET A 1 -36.59 35.96 -43.98
N PRO A 2 -37.29 36.12 -42.85
CA PRO A 2 -36.64 36.30 -41.56
C PRO A 2 -35.94 34.99 -41.19
N GLY A 3 -34.65 35.07 -40.87
CA GLY A 3 -33.84 33.93 -40.46
C GLY A 3 -34.40 33.33 -39.18
N ASN A 4 -34.55 32.00 -39.16
CA ASN A 4 -34.94 31.30 -37.95
C ASN A 4 -33.98 31.66 -36.80
N PRO A 5 -34.50 31.87 -35.58
CA PRO A 5 -33.64 32.00 -34.41
C PRO A 5 -32.76 30.74 -34.28
N PRO A 6 -31.52 30.89 -33.77
CA PRO A 6 -30.67 29.74 -33.52
C PRO A 6 -31.41 28.76 -32.61
N PRO A 7 -31.28 27.44 -32.85
CA PRO A 7 -31.89 26.47 -31.96
C PRO A 7 -31.36 26.70 -30.54
N PRO A 8 -32.21 26.61 -29.50
CA PRO A 8 -31.74 26.67 -28.12
C PRO A 8 -30.65 25.62 -27.95
N SER A 9 -29.54 26.00 -27.32
CA SER A 9 -28.50 25.04 -26.94
C SER A 9 -29.17 23.86 -26.24
N PRO A 10 -28.77 22.61 -26.57
CA PRO A 10 -29.32 21.44 -25.91
C PRO A 10 -29.14 21.63 -24.41
N ALA A 11 -30.23 21.51 -23.64
CA ALA A 11 -30.15 21.39 -22.21
C ALA A 11 -29.17 20.24 -21.93
N GLN A 12 -28.01 20.55 -21.36
CA GLN A 12 -27.14 19.52 -20.80
C GLN A 12 -27.92 18.95 -19.61
N ASP A 13 -28.65 17.87 -19.86
CA ASP A 13 -29.10 16.95 -18.82
C ASP A 13 -27.84 16.26 -18.31
N ASP A 14 -27.13 16.95 -17.43
CA ASP A 14 -25.92 16.45 -16.80
C ASP A 14 -26.22 15.75 -15.46
N ASP A 15 -27.49 15.41 -15.17
CA ASP A 15 -27.98 14.65 -14.00
C ASP A 15 -27.46 15.11 -12.61
N ILE A 16 -26.73 16.22 -12.55
CA ILE A 16 -26.15 16.77 -11.33
C ILE A 16 -27.26 17.37 -10.49
N TYR A 17 -27.32 16.93 -9.23
CA TYR A 17 -28.32 17.41 -8.31
C TYR A 17 -28.20 18.93 -8.12
N THR A 18 -29.30 19.63 -8.41
CA THR A 18 -29.35 21.09 -8.45
C THR A 18 -30.45 21.60 -7.55
N ILE A 19 -30.10 22.47 -6.60
CA ILE A 19 -31.06 23.16 -5.75
C ILE A 19 -31.35 24.54 -6.30
N HIS A 20 -32.63 24.84 -6.49
CA HIS A 20 -33.10 26.17 -6.84
C HIS A 20 -33.55 26.91 -5.58
N VAL A 21 -32.80 27.95 -5.20
CA VAL A 21 -33.15 28.82 -4.07
C VAL A 21 -33.85 30.06 -4.61
N ASN A 22 -35.18 30.09 -4.46
CA ASN A 22 -36.04 31.20 -4.88
C ASN A 22 -36.35 32.15 -3.71
N LEU A 23 -35.30 32.68 -3.08
CA LEU A 23 -35.40 33.59 -1.93
C LEU A 23 -34.77 34.95 -2.29
N PRO A 24 -35.20 36.06 -1.67
CA PRO A 24 -34.63 37.38 -1.93
C PRO A 24 -33.12 37.43 -1.66
N SER A 25 -32.71 36.94 -0.48
CA SER A 25 -31.32 36.74 -0.09
C SER A 25 -31.18 35.42 0.68
N CYS A 26 -30.10 34.68 0.44
CA CYS A 26 -29.87 33.39 1.07
C CYS A 26 -28.45 33.26 1.63
N TYR A 27 -28.36 32.50 2.73
CA TYR A 27 -27.13 32.20 3.45
C TYR A 27 -26.96 30.68 3.53
N LEU A 28 -25.76 30.19 3.22
CA LEU A 28 -25.42 28.79 3.44
C LEU A 28 -25.27 28.57 4.94
N LYS A 29 -25.96 27.59 5.52
CA LYS A 29 -25.83 27.30 6.94
C LYS A 29 -24.56 26.48 7.19
N PRO A 30 -23.59 26.95 8.02
CA PRO A 30 -22.40 26.18 8.33
C PRO A 30 -22.73 25.00 9.25
N ALA A 31 -22.06 23.86 9.02
CA ALA A 31 -22.20 22.67 9.86
C ALA A 31 -21.84 22.98 11.33
N GLY A 32 -22.71 22.60 12.28
CA GLY A 32 -22.46 22.77 13.72
C GLY A 32 -22.44 24.21 14.25
N SER A 33 -22.75 25.22 13.44
CA SER A 33 -22.73 26.63 13.86
C SER A 33 -23.96 27.05 14.67
N VAL A 34 -23.74 27.94 15.65
CA VAL A 34 -24.80 28.77 16.26
C VAL A 34 -25.42 29.59 15.13
N LYS A 35 -26.76 29.55 14.97
CA LYS A 35 -27.46 30.33 13.94
C LYS A 35 -27.00 31.80 14.02
N PRO A 36 -26.33 32.36 13.00
CA PRO A 36 -26.00 33.77 13.01
C PRO A 36 -27.29 34.58 13.09
N GLN A 37 -27.26 35.73 13.78
CA GLN A 37 -28.31 36.73 13.62
C GLN A 37 -28.21 37.27 12.20
N LEU A 38 -29.08 36.78 11.33
CA LEU A 38 -29.14 37.19 9.94
C LEU A 38 -30.00 38.46 9.82
N PRO A 39 -29.73 39.33 8.83
CA PRO A 39 -30.63 40.43 8.49
C PRO A 39 -32.05 39.92 8.19
N ASP A 40 -33.07 40.72 8.52
CA ASP A 40 -34.47 40.41 8.23
C ASP A 40 -34.66 40.06 6.75
N GLY A 41 -35.32 38.93 6.48
CA GLY A 41 -35.55 38.42 5.11
C GLY A 41 -34.47 37.49 4.55
N THR A 42 -33.40 37.20 5.32
CA THR A 42 -32.37 36.22 4.95
C THR A 42 -32.75 34.82 5.41
N PHE A 43 -32.70 33.85 4.50
CA PHE A 43 -33.02 32.46 4.81
C PHE A 43 -31.75 31.60 4.87
N SER A 44 -31.64 30.75 5.90
CA SER A 44 -30.57 29.76 6.02
C SER A 44 -30.96 28.46 5.34
N PHE A 45 -30.15 27.99 4.40
CA PHE A 45 -30.32 26.67 3.78
C PHE A 45 -29.23 25.72 4.30
N ASP A 46 -29.63 24.56 4.85
CA ASP A 46 -28.71 23.46 5.12
C ASP A 46 -28.46 22.78 3.77
N ALA A 47 -27.20 22.69 3.32
CA ALA A 47 -26.87 21.82 2.20
C ALA A 47 -27.08 20.37 2.67
N GLN A 48 -28.33 19.90 2.66
CA GLN A 48 -28.68 18.59 3.19
C GLN A 48 -27.88 17.53 2.45
N GLU A 49 -27.02 16.84 3.19
CA GLU A 49 -26.10 15.83 2.68
C GLU A 49 -26.82 14.67 1.97
N ASP A 50 -28.12 14.49 2.24
CA ASP A 50 -28.97 13.43 1.69
C ASP A 50 -29.28 13.60 0.18
N HIS A 51 -28.90 14.74 -0.39
CA HIS A 51 -29.17 15.07 -1.80
C HIS A 51 -27.96 14.95 -2.72
N TRP A 52 -26.85 14.44 -2.21
CA TRP A 52 -25.57 14.45 -2.92
C TRP A 52 -25.51 13.23 -3.82
N LYS A 53 -25.40 13.48 -5.13
CA LYS A 53 -25.33 12.41 -6.12
C LYS A 53 -23.91 12.29 -6.64
N SER A 54 -23.53 11.05 -6.95
CA SER A 54 -22.32 10.76 -7.72
C SER A 54 -22.34 11.57 -9.02
N SER A 55 -21.19 12.16 -9.36
CA SER A 55 -21.02 12.84 -10.64
C SER A 55 -21.21 11.81 -11.77
N PRO A 56 -21.96 12.15 -12.83
CA PRO A 56 -22.13 11.26 -13.98
C PRO A 56 -20.82 11.00 -14.74
N HIS A 57 -19.82 11.88 -14.55
CA HIS A 57 -18.53 11.80 -15.22
C HIS A 57 -17.44 11.18 -14.32
N ASP A 58 -17.66 11.16 -13.01
CA ASP A 58 -16.79 10.50 -12.03
C ASP A 58 -17.64 10.01 -10.84
N PRO A 59 -18.09 8.73 -10.84
CA PRO A 59 -19.00 8.23 -9.82
C PRO A 59 -18.45 8.28 -8.38
N LYS A 60 -17.12 8.43 -8.24
CA LYS A 60 -16.43 8.58 -6.95
C LYS A 60 -16.43 10.01 -6.42
N ARG A 61 -16.75 10.99 -7.27
CA ARG A 61 -16.95 12.39 -6.88
C ARG A 61 -18.43 12.68 -6.67
N GLN A 62 -18.71 13.55 -5.72
CA GLN A 62 -20.03 14.10 -5.52
C GLN A 62 -20.05 15.52 -6.08
N GLU A 63 -21.07 15.83 -6.86
CA GLU A 63 -21.26 17.17 -7.41
C GLU A 63 -22.55 17.77 -6.89
N PHE A 64 -22.47 19.03 -6.46
CA PHE A 64 -23.60 19.75 -5.91
C PHE A 64 -23.69 21.14 -6.52
N ARG A 65 -24.87 21.47 -7.04
CA ARG A 65 -25.15 22.77 -7.65
C ARG A 65 -26.19 23.53 -6.86
N ILE A 66 -25.90 24.80 -6.60
CA ILE A 66 -26.82 25.72 -5.95
C ILE A 66 -27.08 26.89 -6.89
N LEU A 67 -28.33 27.01 -7.33
CA LEU A 67 -28.81 28.10 -8.18
C LEU A 67 -29.64 29.07 -7.33
N GLY A 68 -29.01 30.17 -6.90
CA GLY A 68 -29.67 31.27 -6.22
C GLY A 68 -30.30 32.22 -7.20
N LYS A 69 -31.61 32.44 -7.13
CA LYS A 69 -32.30 33.33 -8.08
C LYS A 69 -31.87 34.79 -7.98
N ASN A 70 -31.46 35.23 -6.79
CA ASN A 70 -31.16 36.62 -6.47
C ASN A 70 -29.76 36.72 -5.83
N GLU A 71 -29.67 36.71 -4.50
CA GLU A 71 -28.43 37.01 -3.77
C GLU A 71 -27.98 35.86 -2.85
N PHE A 72 -26.68 35.53 -2.89
CA PHE A 72 -25.99 34.76 -1.86
C PHE A 72 -25.16 35.69 -0.97
N VAL A 73 -25.26 35.49 0.34
CA VAL A 73 -24.51 36.27 1.33
C VAL A 73 -23.48 35.37 2.03
N PHE A 74 -22.23 35.80 2.05
CA PHE A 74 -21.11 35.16 2.73
C PHE A 74 -20.63 36.06 3.88
N ILE A 75 -20.70 35.54 5.11
CA ILE A 75 -20.40 36.30 6.33
C ILE A 75 -19.14 35.75 6.97
N ALA A 76 -18.18 36.62 7.28
CA ALA A 76 -16.91 36.24 7.94
C ALA A 76 -17.16 35.38 9.18
N GLY A 77 -16.27 34.44 9.46
CA GLY A 77 -16.41 33.45 10.56
C GLY A 77 -17.19 32.20 10.18
N ALA A 78 -17.88 32.19 9.04
CA ALA A 78 -18.53 30.99 8.54
C ALA A 78 -17.49 29.94 8.10
N GLN A 79 -17.65 28.70 8.57
CA GLN A 79 -16.81 27.56 8.19
C GLN A 79 -17.68 26.40 7.70
N TYR A 80 -17.49 26.01 6.45
CA TYR A 80 -18.17 24.89 5.81
C TYR A 80 -17.18 23.76 5.67
N THR A 81 -17.57 22.55 6.06
CA THR A 81 -16.78 21.35 5.79
C THR A 81 -17.69 20.36 5.10
N TYR A 82 -17.36 20.04 3.86
CA TYR A 82 -18.11 19.10 3.05
C TYR A 82 -17.54 17.70 3.14
N LYS A 83 -18.35 16.72 2.76
CA LYS A 83 -17.89 15.34 2.63
C LYS A 83 -16.70 15.24 1.67
N PRO A 84 -15.79 14.29 1.88
CA PRO A 84 -14.70 14.08 0.95
C PRO A 84 -15.16 13.87 -0.50
N ASN A 85 -14.31 14.24 -1.46
CA ASN A 85 -14.55 14.12 -2.92
C ASN A 85 -15.70 14.96 -3.45
N THR A 86 -15.96 16.11 -2.84
CA THR A 86 -17.09 16.96 -3.21
C THR A 86 -16.69 18.19 -3.99
N SER A 87 -17.33 18.39 -5.14
CA SER A 87 -17.32 19.67 -5.84
C SER A 87 -18.63 20.46 -5.64
N LEU A 88 -18.48 21.74 -5.29
CA LEU A 88 -19.58 22.69 -5.09
C LEU A 88 -19.57 23.75 -6.19
N HIS A 89 -20.72 23.97 -6.82
CA HIS A 89 -20.93 25.05 -7.76
C HIS A 89 -22.08 25.95 -7.31
N ILE A 90 -21.78 27.23 -7.11
CA ILE A 90 -22.76 28.24 -6.71
C ILE A 90 -22.94 29.21 -7.88
N LYS A 91 -24.18 29.37 -8.34
CA LYS A 91 -24.55 30.37 -9.35
C LYS A 91 -25.66 31.28 -8.84
N CYS A 92 -25.48 32.59 -8.97
CA CYS A 92 -26.47 33.58 -8.54
C CYS A 92 -26.42 34.89 -9.31
N LYS A 93 -27.33 35.83 -9.05
CA LYS A 93 -27.25 37.19 -9.62
C LYS A 93 -26.29 38.08 -8.84
N LYS A 94 -26.27 37.95 -7.51
CA LYS A 94 -25.41 38.76 -6.64
C LYS A 94 -24.75 37.90 -5.57
N ALA A 95 -23.43 38.03 -5.42
CA ALA A 95 -22.70 37.47 -4.29
C ALA A 95 -22.22 38.61 -3.39
N THR A 96 -22.68 38.64 -2.14
CA THR A 96 -22.37 39.70 -1.16
C THR A 96 -21.50 39.16 -0.04
N PHE A 97 -20.41 39.87 0.26
CA PHE A 97 -19.43 39.46 1.27
C PHE A 97 -19.42 40.47 2.40
N MET A 98 -19.72 39.99 3.62
CA MET A 98 -19.92 40.83 4.80
C MET A 98 -18.96 40.46 5.93
N PRO A 99 -18.46 41.43 6.71
CA PRO A 99 -17.75 41.15 7.95
C PRO A 99 -18.66 40.43 8.96
N HIS A 100 -18.10 39.77 9.96
CA HIS A 100 -18.90 39.17 11.02
C HIS A 100 -19.64 40.28 11.81
N PRO A 101 -20.96 40.17 12.05
CA PRO A 101 -21.77 41.27 12.57
C PRO A 101 -21.41 41.71 13.99
N THR A 102 -20.82 40.81 14.79
CA THR A 102 -20.57 41.02 16.23
C THR A 102 -19.18 40.63 16.71
N ASP A 103 -18.33 40.07 15.84
CA ASP A 103 -17.03 39.51 16.22
C ASP A 103 -15.97 39.89 15.18
N PRO A 104 -15.28 41.03 15.35
CA PRO A 104 -14.28 41.50 14.40
C PRO A 104 -13.02 40.63 14.34
N SER A 105 -12.85 39.64 15.24
CA SER A 105 -11.74 38.69 15.19
C SER A 105 -11.91 37.67 14.05
N GLN A 106 -13.15 37.43 13.62
CA GLN A 106 -13.47 36.59 12.47
C GLN A 106 -13.27 37.37 11.17
N LYS A 107 -12.25 36.99 10.40
CA LYS A 107 -11.83 37.73 9.20
C LYS A 107 -12.21 37.07 7.89
N SER A 108 -12.47 35.77 7.91
CA SER A 108 -12.63 34.98 6.68
C SER A 108 -13.78 33.99 6.73
N VAL A 109 -14.31 33.68 5.56
CA VAL A 109 -15.13 32.50 5.28
C VAL A 109 -14.22 31.37 4.83
N ILE A 110 -14.41 30.17 5.37
CA ILE A 110 -13.62 28.99 4.99
C ILE A 110 -14.57 27.91 4.45
N VAL A 111 -14.26 27.39 3.27
CA VAL A 111 -14.95 26.24 2.68
C VAL A 111 -13.96 25.10 2.50
N ARG A 112 -14.13 24.02 3.27
CA ARG A 112 -13.29 22.83 3.22
C ARG A 112 -13.92 21.76 2.34
N MET A 113 -13.16 21.29 1.35
CA MET A 113 -13.56 20.24 0.40
C MET A 113 -12.44 19.19 0.33
N PRO A 114 -12.30 18.34 1.36
CA PRO A 114 -11.21 17.38 1.43
C PRO A 114 -11.33 16.30 0.34
N GLY A 115 -10.21 15.69 -0.02
CA GLY A 115 -10.20 14.42 -0.73
C GLY A 115 -10.42 13.26 0.24
N ALA A 116 -10.95 12.14 -0.24
CA ALA A 116 -11.13 10.94 0.57
C ALA A 116 -9.80 10.22 0.77
N ASP A 117 -9.50 9.85 2.01
CA ASP A 117 -8.39 8.96 2.28
C ASP A 117 -8.60 7.62 1.55
N ALA A 118 -7.51 7.04 1.05
CA ALA A 118 -7.54 5.68 0.57
C ALA A 118 -7.97 4.75 1.71
N GLU A 119 -8.77 3.73 1.40
CA GLU A 119 -9.22 2.77 2.40
C GLU A 119 -8.03 2.18 3.16
N GLN A 120 -8.02 2.36 4.48
CA GLN A 120 -6.92 1.93 5.34
C GLN A 120 -7.00 0.43 5.71
N ASN A 121 -7.74 -0.36 4.94
CA ASN A 121 -7.72 -1.81 5.11
C ASN A 121 -6.27 -2.27 4.93
N LEU A 122 -5.73 -2.97 5.93
CA LEU A 122 -4.38 -3.52 5.84
C LEU A 122 -4.35 -4.44 4.62
N LEU A 123 -3.49 -4.12 3.66
CA LEU A 123 -3.23 -5.02 2.55
C LEU A 123 -2.76 -6.35 3.14
N ALA A 124 -3.32 -7.45 2.66
CA ALA A 124 -2.90 -8.77 3.12
C ALA A 124 -1.39 -8.92 2.93
N LYS A 125 -0.70 -9.49 3.94
CA LYS A 125 0.70 -9.87 3.82
C LYS A 125 0.86 -10.73 2.56
N ALA A 126 1.87 -10.44 1.76
CA ALA A 126 2.13 -11.21 0.56
C ALA A 126 2.45 -12.67 0.89
N GLU A 127 2.22 -13.55 -0.09
CA GLU A 127 2.38 -15.01 0.09
C GLU A 127 3.80 -15.37 0.52
N GLU A 128 3.86 -16.27 1.50
CA GLU A 128 5.13 -16.82 1.99
C GLU A 128 5.74 -17.79 0.99
N GLY A 129 7.06 -17.80 0.93
CA GLY A 129 7.83 -18.71 0.11
C GLY A 129 7.62 -20.16 0.54
N LYS A 130 7.50 -21.06 -0.44
CA LYS A 130 7.36 -22.49 -0.17
C LYS A 130 8.63 -23.06 0.47
N SER A 131 8.48 -23.95 1.44
CA SER A 131 9.64 -24.66 1.99
C SER A 131 10.29 -25.56 0.93
N GLY A 132 11.61 -25.65 0.97
CA GLY A 132 12.39 -26.57 0.17
C GLY A 132 12.17 -28.02 0.59
N PHE A 133 12.61 -28.94 -0.25
CA PHE A 133 12.57 -30.36 0.03
C PHE A 133 13.88 -30.82 0.67
N ASP A 134 13.77 -31.65 1.71
CA ASP A 134 14.93 -32.29 2.33
C ASP A 134 15.62 -33.24 1.35
N ALA A 135 16.94 -33.35 1.47
CA ALA A 135 17.73 -34.37 0.81
C ALA A 135 17.29 -35.75 1.28
N LYS A 136 17.13 -36.68 0.34
CA LYS A 136 16.69 -38.05 0.64
C LYS A 136 17.55 -39.04 -0.10
N TYR A 137 17.94 -40.10 0.60
CA TYR A 137 18.49 -41.29 -0.01
C TYR A 137 17.37 -42.29 -0.26
N ARG A 138 17.21 -42.74 -1.51
CA ARG A 138 16.30 -43.84 -1.83
C ARG A 138 17.08 -45.15 -1.80
N LEU A 139 16.56 -46.06 -0.99
CA LEU A 139 17.10 -47.39 -0.80
C LEU A 139 16.16 -48.35 -1.52
N GLU A 140 16.72 -49.31 -2.23
CA GLU A 140 15.91 -50.35 -2.87
C GLU A 140 15.19 -51.16 -1.77
N SER A 141 13.86 -51.10 -1.75
CA SER A 141 13.05 -51.77 -0.74
C SER A 141 12.93 -53.26 -1.05
N SER A 142 13.41 -54.07 -0.11
CA SER A 142 12.85 -55.37 0.27
C SER A 142 12.59 -56.38 -0.85
N GLY A 143 13.54 -57.29 -1.05
CA GLY A 143 13.31 -58.51 -1.82
C GLY A 143 14.54 -59.40 -1.79
N GLU A 144 14.66 -60.19 -0.71
CA GLU A 144 15.59 -61.32 -0.54
C GLU A 144 17.10 -61.03 -0.76
N ALA A 145 17.81 -61.06 0.37
CA ALA A 145 19.26 -60.93 0.48
C ALA A 145 19.84 -59.54 0.16
N PHE A 146 20.03 -58.75 1.23
CA PHE A 146 21.21 -57.87 1.33
C PHE A 146 22.44 -58.75 1.07
N THR A 147 22.81 -58.91 -0.19
CA THR A 147 23.96 -59.70 -0.61
C THR A 147 25.19 -58.87 -0.28
N TRP A 148 25.64 -59.04 0.97
CA TRP A 148 27.00 -59.13 1.53
C TRP A 148 28.18 -58.34 0.97
N ASN A 149 28.12 -57.75 -0.21
CA ASN A 149 29.32 -57.33 -0.91
C ASN A 149 29.45 -55.83 -1.18
N ARG A 150 28.40 -55.00 -1.25
CA ARG A 150 28.61 -53.58 -1.62
C ARG A 150 27.57 -52.62 -1.07
N PHE A 151 27.91 -51.91 0.02
CA PHE A 151 27.12 -50.78 0.53
C PHE A 151 26.89 -49.67 -0.51
N ILE A 152 27.84 -49.49 -1.44
CA ILE A 152 27.75 -48.50 -2.54
C ILE A 152 26.57 -48.78 -3.50
N ASP A 153 26.12 -50.04 -3.59
CA ASP A 153 25.10 -50.47 -4.55
C ASP A 153 23.66 -50.42 -4.00
N VAL A 154 23.46 -50.09 -2.70
CA VAL A 154 22.12 -50.03 -2.06
C VAL A 154 21.45 -48.65 -2.22
N VAL A 155 22.25 -47.60 -2.45
CA VAL A 155 21.74 -46.25 -2.71
C VAL A 155 21.51 -46.10 -4.21
N ASN A 156 20.26 -46.32 -4.62
CA ASN A 156 19.86 -46.26 -6.03
C ASN A 156 19.82 -44.84 -6.59
N SER A 157 19.40 -43.89 -5.75
CA SER A 157 19.35 -42.48 -6.11
C SER A 157 19.36 -41.62 -4.86
N ALA A 158 19.80 -40.38 -5.02
CA ALA A 158 19.80 -39.38 -3.95
C ALA A 158 19.21 -38.09 -4.50
N ASP A 159 18.17 -37.60 -3.84
CA ASP A 159 17.60 -36.28 -4.07
C ASP A 159 18.39 -35.26 -3.24
N TYR A 160 18.73 -34.11 -3.84
CA TYR A 160 19.41 -33.03 -3.15
C TYR A 160 18.41 -32.16 -2.39
N ALA A 161 18.87 -31.57 -1.29
CA ALA A 161 18.10 -30.53 -0.62
C ALA A 161 17.87 -29.35 -1.57
N THR A 162 16.67 -28.78 -1.57
CA THR A 162 16.35 -27.63 -2.43
C THR A 162 16.29 -26.33 -1.64
N LYS A 163 16.64 -25.21 -2.29
CA LYS A 163 16.45 -23.86 -1.70
C LYS A 163 14.98 -23.68 -1.31
N GLY A 164 14.74 -22.96 -0.23
CA GLY A 164 13.42 -22.40 0.04
C GLY A 164 13.00 -21.43 -1.06
N GLY A 165 11.70 -21.36 -1.34
CA GLY A 165 11.13 -20.36 -2.25
C GLY A 165 11.20 -18.97 -1.64
N ASP A 166 11.39 -17.96 -2.47
CA ASP A 166 11.43 -16.57 -2.01
C ASP A 166 10.00 -16.08 -1.66
N GLY A 167 9.90 -15.19 -0.67
CA GLY A 167 8.64 -14.55 -0.32
C GLY A 167 8.16 -13.61 -1.42
N MET A 168 6.84 -13.50 -1.60
CA MET A 168 6.28 -12.58 -2.60
C MET A 168 6.42 -11.11 -2.16
N GLY A 169 6.55 -10.21 -3.14
CA GLY A 169 6.54 -8.77 -2.87
C GLY A 169 5.18 -8.27 -2.39
N GLY A 170 5.20 -7.32 -1.46
CA GLY A 170 3.99 -6.65 -0.97
C GLY A 170 3.27 -5.85 -2.05
N ALA A 171 1.95 -5.77 -1.93
CA ALA A 171 1.12 -5.00 -2.86
C ALA A 171 1.34 -3.49 -2.72
N ILE A 172 1.19 -2.75 -3.82
CA ILE A 172 1.29 -1.28 -3.80
C ILE A 172 0.02 -0.70 -3.17
N GLY A 173 0.18 0.24 -2.25
CA GLY A 173 -0.91 0.95 -1.59
C GLY A 173 -1.73 1.80 -2.57
N SER A 174 -3.04 1.85 -2.39
CA SER A 174 -3.94 2.69 -3.20
C SER A 174 -3.69 4.18 -2.99
N ARG A 175 -3.96 4.96 -4.03
CA ARG A 175 -3.87 6.43 -3.99
C ARG A 175 -5.04 7.00 -3.18
N GLY A 176 -4.79 8.08 -2.42
CA GLY A 176 -5.86 8.92 -1.87
C GLY A 176 -6.61 9.68 -2.96
N GLU A 177 -7.88 9.96 -2.76
CA GLU A 177 -8.70 10.66 -3.75
C GLU A 177 -8.40 12.17 -3.71
N ASP A 178 -8.56 12.83 -4.86
CA ASP A 178 -8.31 14.26 -4.98
C ASP A 178 -9.33 15.08 -4.17
N ALA A 179 -8.91 16.23 -3.66
CA ALA A 179 -9.86 17.20 -3.14
C ALA A 179 -10.83 17.67 -4.24
N GLY A 180 -12.02 18.04 -3.81
CA GLY A 180 -13.03 18.58 -4.70
C GLY A 180 -12.78 20.04 -5.07
N SER A 181 -13.67 20.62 -5.87
CA SER A 181 -13.53 21.98 -6.39
C SER A 181 -14.67 22.89 -5.99
N LEU A 182 -14.37 24.17 -5.77
CA LEU A 182 -15.39 25.20 -5.59
C LEU A 182 -15.43 26.09 -6.83
N THR A 183 -16.62 26.34 -7.33
CA THR A 183 -16.86 27.36 -8.36
C THR A 183 -17.94 28.32 -7.86
N ILE A 184 -17.68 29.62 -7.93
CA ILE A 184 -18.68 30.66 -7.68
C ILE A 184 -18.86 31.47 -8.96
N GLU A 185 -20.11 31.59 -9.40
CA GLU A 185 -20.53 32.41 -10.52
C GLU A 185 -21.61 33.40 -10.04
N ALA A 186 -21.38 34.69 -10.25
CA ALA A 186 -22.36 35.72 -9.95
C ALA A 186 -22.38 36.79 -11.05
N ASP A 187 -23.57 37.34 -11.35
CA ASP A 187 -23.66 38.50 -12.26
C ASP A 187 -22.98 39.74 -11.66
N SER A 188 -22.94 39.84 -10.33
CA SER A 188 -22.30 40.93 -9.59
C SER A 188 -21.73 40.44 -8.26
N TYR A 189 -20.61 41.03 -7.84
CA TYR A 189 -19.95 40.75 -6.57
C TYR A 189 -19.90 42.03 -5.74
N ASP A 190 -20.40 41.98 -4.50
CA ASP A 190 -20.42 43.10 -3.57
C ASP A 190 -19.50 42.83 -2.39
N THR A 191 -18.35 43.50 -2.40
CA THR A 191 -17.33 43.42 -1.34
C THR A 191 -17.16 44.76 -0.61
N SER A 192 -18.10 45.69 -0.81
CA SER A 192 -18.01 47.08 -0.33
C SER A 192 -17.97 47.18 1.21
N ALA A 193 -18.55 46.21 1.90
CA ALA A 193 -18.58 46.14 3.36
C ALA A 193 -17.27 45.60 3.98
N LEU A 194 -16.33 45.10 3.17
CA LEU A 194 -15.09 44.50 3.66
C LEU A 194 -13.99 45.56 3.81
N PRO A 195 -13.22 45.55 4.92
CA PRO A 195 -12.02 46.37 5.05
C PRO A 195 -10.99 46.00 3.96
N ASP A 196 -10.14 46.93 3.53
CA ASP A 196 -9.25 46.77 2.37
C ASP A 196 -8.28 45.56 2.43
N ASP A 197 -7.88 45.10 1.23
CA ASP A 197 -6.80 44.17 0.80
C ASP A 197 -6.54 42.83 1.52
N ASN A 198 -7.47 42.35 2.35
CA ASN A 198 -7.35 41.02 2.94
C ASN A 198 -8.16 39.97 2.18
N VAL A 199 -7.59 38.75 2.12
CA VAL A 199 -8.29 37.54 1.69
C VAL A 199 -9.45 37.29 2.66
N PHE A 200 -10.66 37.33 2.14
CA PHE A 200 -11.89 37.14 2.89
C PHE A 200 -12.43 35.72 2.71
N PHE A 201 -12.34 35.16 1.51
CA PHE A 201 -12.94 33.87 1.20
C PHE A 201 -11.85 32.85 0.87
N ILE A 202 -11.78 31.77 1.63
CA ILE A 202 -10.76 30.74 1.51
C ILE A 202 -11.42 29.40 1.15
N ALA A 203 -11.02 28.82 0.02
CA ALA A 203 -11.28 27.42 -0.28
C ALA A 203 -10.10 26.56 0.23
N ASP A 204 -10.34 25.67 1.19
CA ASP A 204 -9.38 24.68 1.69
C ASP A 204 -9.64 23.34 0.98
N CYS A 205 -8.74 22.97 0.09
CA CYS A 205 -8.86 21.83 -0.79
C CYS A 205 -7.65 20.91 -0.62
N THR A 206 -7.65 20.14 0.47
CA THR A 206 -6.57 19.20 0.81
C THR A 206 -6.89 17.79 0.31
N GLY A 207 -6.02 17.21 -0.51
CA GLY A 207 -6.20 15.84 -1.04
C GLY A 207 -6.16 14.77 0.04
N GLY A 208 -6.78 13.61 -0.23
CA GLY A 208 -6.84 12.50 0.71
C GLY A 208 -5.50 11.79 0.90
N ARG A 209 -5.29 11.14 2.04
CA ARG A 209 -4.07 10.39 2.35
C ARG A 209 -3.97 9.09 1.52
N GLY A 210 -2.77 8.74 1.08
CA GLY A 210 -2.49 7.45 0.43
C GLY A 210 -2.48 6.27 1.40
N GLN A 211 -2.81 5.08 0.90
CA GLN A 211 -2.78 3.84 1.69
C GLN A 211 -1.34 3.38 1.93
N GLN A 212 -1.09 2.76 3.08
CA GLN A 212 0.17 2.05 3.31
C GLN A 212 0.34 0.89 2.30
N GLY A 213 1.58 0.63 1.88
CA GLY A 213 1.91 -0.54 1.05
C GLY A 213 1.83 -1.84 1.84
N GLY A 214 1.60 -2.96 1.16
CA GLY A 214 1.54 -4.28 1.77
C GLY A 214 2.91 -4.77 2.24
N ASP A 215 2.91 -5.61 3.26
CA ASP A 215 4.12 -6.27 3.75
C ASP A 215 4.56 -7.38 2.78
N GLY A 216 5.87 -7.55 2.64
CA GLY A 216 6.45 -8.68 1.92
C GLY A 216 6.20 -10.01 2.63
N GLY A 217 6.08 -11.08 1.86
CA GLY A 217 5.96 -12.45 2.38
C GLY A 217 7.28 -12.93 2.95
N ASP A 218 7.26 -13.82 3.93
CA ASP A 218 8.50 -14.41 4.46
C ASP A 218 9.07 -15.42 3.47
N GLY A 219 10.38 -15.59 3.46
CA GLY A 219 11.05 -16.63 2.68
C GLY A 219 10.82 -18.02 3.26
N GLY A 220 10.71 -19.03 2.39
CA GLY A 220 10.52 -20.42 2.79
C GLY A 220 11.78 -21.03 3.42
N SER A 221 11.63 -22.04 4.28
CA SER A 221 12.78 -22.76 4.83
C SER A 221 13.54 -23.54 3.74
N GLY A 222 14.87 -23.62 3.85
CA GLY A 222 15.68 -24.48 3.00
C GLY A 222 15.57 -25.95 3.41
N GLY A 223 15.66 -26.87 2.45
CA GLY A 223 15.64 -28.30 2.74
C GLY A 223 16.83 -28.74 3.58
N HIS A 224 16.62 -29.67 4.51
CA HIS A 224 17.68 -30.26 5.31
C HIS A 224 18.52 -31.27 4.51
N GLY A 225 19.78 -31.44 4.89
CA GLY A 225 20.69 -32.45 4.33
C GLY A 225 20.33 -33.87 4.72
N SER A 226 21.18 -34.84 4.39
CA SER A 226 21.05 -36.20 4.92
C SER A 226 22.40 -36.91 4.90
N ILE A 227 22.61 -37.82 5.86
CA ILE A 227 23.80 -38.65 5.98
C ILE A 227 23.39 -40.12 5.93
N VAL A 228 24.16 -40.92 5.20
CA VAL A 228 24.07 -42.38 5.20
C VAL A 228 25.45 -42.96 5.48
N ALA A 229 25.55 -43.75 6.54
CA ALA A 229 26.75 -44.45 6.99
C ALA A 229 26.49 -45.95 7.06
N GLY A 230 27.49 -46.77 6.80
CA GLY A 230 27.37 -48.18 7.16
C GLY A 230 28.64 -48.97 7.23
N ILE A 231 28.46 -50.12 7.85
CA ILE A 231 29.51 -51.04 8.28
C ILE A 231 29.14 -52.42 7.73
N ASN A 232 30.04 -52.99 6.95
CA ASN A 232 29.92 -54.35 6.45
C ASN A 232 30.96 -55.24 7.13
N HIS A 233 30.51 -56.20 7.95
CA HIS A 233 31.39 -57.11 8.66
C HIS A 233 31.73 -58.35 7.82
N GLY A 234 32.40 -58.17 6.67
CA GLY A 234 32.81 -59.27 5.80
C GLY A 234 33.89 -60.18 6.41
N ASP A 235 33.92 -61.46 6.02
CA ASP A 235 34.87 -62.47 6.52
C ASP A 235 36.36 -62.10 6.36
N ARG A 236 36.72 -61.06 5.59
CA ARG A 236 38.13 -60.66 5.40
C ARG A 236 38.43 -59.15 5.33
N ARG A 237 37.47 -58.25 5.58
CA ARG A 237 37.72 -56.79 5.76
C ARG A 237 36.43 -56.09 6.18
N GLU A 238 36.52 -55.18 7.15
CA GLU A 238 35.46 -54.21 7.41
C GLU A 238 35.48 -53.15 6.30
N ASP A 239 34.50 -53.21 5.40
CA ASP A 239 34.29 -52.13 4.43
C ASP A 239 33.34 -51.11 5.06
N ARG A 240 33.82 -49.86 5.12
CA ARG A 240 33.08 -48.71 5.66
C ARG A 240 32.80 -47.73 4.53
N SER A 241 31.61 -47.16 4.56
CA SER A 241 31.19 -46.22 3.51
C SER A 241 30.23 -45.21 4.07
N LEU A 242 30.48 -43.97 3.70
CA LEU A 242 29.89 -42.79 4.31
C LEU A 242 29.59 -41.78 3.20
N ARG A 243 28.31 -41.40 3.09
CA ARG A 243 27.81 -40.46 2.08
C ARG A 243 26.94 -39.42 2.76
N GLY A 244 27.02 -38.19 2.27
CA GLY A 244 26.30 -37.06 2.83
C GLY A 244 25.83 -36.13 1.72
N ARG A 245 24.63 -35.60 1.88
CA ARG A 245 24.10 -34.46 1.16
C ARG A 245 23.95 -33.31 2.14
N TYR A 246 24.38 -32.13 1.72
CA TYR A 246 24.27 -30.92 2.48
C TYR A 246 22.82 -30.41 2.44
N GLY A 247 22.43 -29.64 3.45
CA GLY A 247 21.20 -28.88 3.38
C GLY A 247 21.31 -27.68 2.45
N ALA A 248 20.25 -26.90 2.34
CA ALA A 248 20.12 -25.84 1.36
C ALA A 248 19.77 -24.48 1.99
N LYS A 249 20.08 -23.41 1.26
CA LYS A 249 19.79 -22.03 1.64
C LYS A 249 18.28 -21.81 1.80
N GLY A 250 17.88 -20.98 2.74
CA GLY A 250 16.50 -20.50 2.87
C GLY A 250 16.08 -19.60 1.70
N GLY A 251 14.77 -19.41 1.53
CA GLY A 251 14.23 -18.43 0.60
C GLY A 251 14.52 -17.01 1.07
N ASP A 252 14.75 -16.10 0.13
CA ASP A 252 14.92 -14.69 0.45
C ASP A 252 13.56 -14.08 0.85
N GLY A 253 13.56 -13.04 1.69
CA GLY A 253 12.31 -12.38 2.06
C GLY A 253 11.63 -11.69 0.87
N GLY A 254 10.34 -11.44 0.97
CA GLY A 254 9.61 -10.62 0.02
C GLY A 254 9.91 -9.13 0.23
N ARG A 255 10.05 -8.37 -0.87
CA ARG A 255 10.18 -6.90 -0.78
C ARG A 255 8.88 -6.28 -0.26
N GLN A 256 8.99 -5.20 0.50
CA GLN A 256 7.82 -4.39 0.88
C GLN A 256 7.15 -3.78 -0.36
N GLY A 257 5.83 -3.57 -0.29
CA GLY A 257 5.10 -2.78 -1.27
C GLY A 257 5.26 -1.27 -1.02
N ALA A 258 5.33 -0.48 -2.08
CA ALA A 258 5.29 0.98 -1.96
C ALA A 258 3.94 1.46 -1.41
N GLY A 259 3.94 2.47 -0.54
CA GLY A 259 2.70 3.16 -0.17
C GLY A 259 2.14 3.98 -1.33
N GLY A 260 0.83 4.21 -1.37
CA GLY A 260 0.19 4.99 -2.42
C GLY A 260 0.49 6.49 -2.33
N TYR A 261 0.34 7.22 -3.44
CA TYR A 261 0.34 8.68 -3.40
C TYR A 261 -0.88 9.22 -2.62
N GLY A 262 -0.76 10.42 -2.07
CA GLY A 262 -1.94 11.18 -1.67
C GLY A 262 -2.75 11.65 -2.88
N GLY A 263 -3.93 12.21 -2.62
CA GLY A 263 -4.71 12.95 -3.61
C GLY A 263 -4.09 14.31 -3.92
N SER A 264 -4.42 14.85 -5.09
CA SER A 264 -4.12 16.24 -5.42
C SER A 264 -4.98 17.18 -4.58
N GLY A 265 -4.47 18.39 -4.37
CA GLY A 265 -5.30 19.48 -3.88
C GLY A 265 -6.34 19.89 -4.92
N GLY A 266 -7.42 20.53 -4.46
CA GLY A 266 -8.50 20.97 -5.34
C GLY A 266 -8.26 22.34 -5.97
N LYS A 267 -9.22 22.76 -6.79
CA LYS A 267 -9.24 24.06 -7.49
C LYS A 267 -10.33 24.95 -6.91
N PHE A 268 -10.06 26.25 -6.86
CA PHE A 268 -11.06 27.28 -6.63
C PHE A 268 -11.18 28.15 -7.88
N THR A 269 -12.39 28.23 -8.44
CA THR A 269 -12.70 29.05 -9.61
C THR A 269 -13.71 30.13 -9.26
N ILE A 270 -13.46 31.35 -9.73
CA ILE A 270 -14.41 32.46 -9.68
C ILE A 270 -14.71 32.87 -11.13
N ASN A 271 -15.98 32.73 -11.53
CA ASN A 271 -16.44 33.18 -12.83
C ASN A 271 -16.86 34.65 -12.73
N LEU A 272 -16.16 35.52 -13.46
CA LEU A 272 -16.38 36.96 -13.49
C LEU A 272 -16.96 37.37 -14.83
N ARG A 273 -17.95 38.27 -14.84
CA ARG A 273 -18.32 38.98 -16.07
C ARG A 273 -17.13 39.77 -16.60
N LYS A 274 -17.06 39.91 -17.92
CA LYS A 274 -16.03 40.67 -18.63
C LYS A 274 -15.69 42.04 -18.02
N GLU A 275 -16.70 42.77 -17.58
CA GLU A 275 -16.55 44.10 -16.99
C GLU A 275 -15.84 44.09 -15.62
N SER A 276 -15.90 42.97 -14.89
CA SER A 276 -15.28 42.77 -13.58
C SER A 276 -14.00 41.94 -13.63
N ALA A 277 -13.67 41.35 -14.79
CA ALA A 277 -12.49 40.51 -14.96
C ALA A 277 -11.16 41.24 -14.70
N GLY A 278 -11.15 42.57 -14.78
CA GLY A 278 -9.99 43.43 -14.47
C GLY A 278 -9.94 43.99 -13.04
N ASP A 279 -10.90 43.66 -12.16
CA ASP A 279 -10.95 44.21 -10.81
C ASP A 279 -10.01 43.46 -9.84
N ASP A 280 -8.77 43.92 -9.72
CA ASP A 280 -7.76 43.31 -8.85
C ASP A 280 -8.13 43.38 -7.36
N LYS A 281 -8.90 44.40 -6.95
CA LYS A 281 -9.36 44.54 -5.57
C LYS A 281 -10.38 43.46 -5.21
N LEU A 282 -11.27 43.12 -6.14
CA LEU A 282 -12.18 41.99 -6.01
C LEU A 282 -11.42 40.66 -5.96
N LYS A 283 -10.45 40.45 -6.86
CA LYS A 283 -9.66 39.21 -6.90
C LYS A 283 -8.88 38.95 -5.61
N ALA A 284 -8.32 40.00 -5.00
CA ALA A 284 -7.60 39.92 -3.74
C ALA A 284 -8.44 39.39 -2.56
N ARG A 285 -9.77 39.34 -2.69
CA ARG A 285 -10.68 38.82 -1.66
C ARG A 285 -10.74 37.30 -1.61
N PHE A 286 -10.24 36.61 -2.63
CA PHE A 286 -10.35 35.16 -2.76
C PHE A 286 -8.97 34.49 -2.61
N GLY A 287 -8.91 33.43 -1.82
CA GLY A 287 -7.73 32.63 -1.60
C GLY A 287 -8.04 31.14 -1.68
N VAL A 288 -7.01 30.36 -1.97
CA VAL A 288 -7.08 28.89 -1.96
C VAL A 288 -5.94 28.34 -1.12
N GLN A 289 -6.27 27.36 -0.27
CA GLN A 289 -5.31 26.51 0.42
C GLN A 289 -5.40 25.12 -0.22
N SER A 290 -4.58 24.89 -1.24
CA SER A 290 -4.55 23.63 -1.98
C SER A 290 -3.34 22.83 -1.53
N ASN A 291 -3.56 21.73 -0.81
CA ASN A 291 -2.49 20.86 -0.31
C ASN A 291 -2.62 19.46 -0.91
N VAL A 292 -1.49 18.82 -1.22
CA VAL A 292 -1.49 17.39 -1.54
C VAL A 292 -1.80 16.58 -0.28
N GLY A 293 -2.46 15.45 -0.46
CA GLY A 293 -2.59 14.47 0.61
C GLY A 293 -1.25 13.85 0.97
N ALA A 294 -1.10 13.45 2.24
CA ALA A 294 0.12 12.77 2.66
C ALA A 294 0.26 11.42 1.93
N PRO A 295 1.46 11.07 1.44
CA PRO A 295 1.69 9.76 0.86
C PRO A 295 1.56 8.65 1.93
N GLY A 296 1.14 7.47 1.49
CA GLY A 296 1.23 6.26 2.31
C GLY A 296 2.68 5.84 2.53
N THR A 297 2.95 5.21 3.67
CA THR A 297 4.26 4.63 3.96
C THR A 297 4.42 3.29 3.25
N ALA A 298 5.66 2.87 3.01
CA ALA A 298 5.92 1.51 2.56
C ALA A 298 5.53 0.49 3.65
N GLY A 299 5.23 -0.74 3.24
CA GLY A 299 5.08 -1.88 4.16
C GLY A 299 6.41 -2.31 4.77
N ALA A 300 6.40 -3.38 5.55
CA ALA A 300 7.60 -4.05 6.04
C ALA A 300 8.15 -5.06 5.02
N THR A 301 9.46 -5.28 5.03
CA THR A 301 10.08 -6.39 4.30
C THR A 301 9.76 -7.72 4.99
N GLY A 302 9.60 -8.77 4.20
CA GLY A 302 9.48 -10.13 4.72
C GLY A 302 10.79 -10.61 5.35
N ASN A 303 10.68 -11.52 6.31
CA ASN A 303 11.83 -12.15 6.94
C ASN A 303 12.44 -13.19 6.00
N PRO A 304 13.78 -13.34 6.00
CA PRO A 304 14.42 -14.43 5.27
C PRO A 304 14.06 -15.78 5.88
N GLY A 305 13.92 -16.79 5.02
CA GLY A 305 13.72 -18.17 5.44
C GLY A 305 14.98 -18.76 6.09
N PRO A 306 14.85 -19.66 7.06
CA PRO A 306 15.99 -20.32 7.66
C PRO A 306 16.65 -21.30 6.67
N GLY A 307 17.98 -21.42 6.72
CA GLY A 307 18.71 -22.47 6.00
C GLY A 307 18.44 -23.85 6.61
N GLY A 308 18.45 -24.90 5.78
CA GLY A 308 18.23 -26.28 6.23
C GLY A 308 19.53 -26.93 6.71
N GLY A 309 19.61 -27.38 7.97
CA GLY A 309 20.79 -28.05 8.55
C GLY A 309 21.02 -29.52 8.13
N CYS A 310 21.73 -30.30 8.94
CA CYS A 310 22.19 -31.67 8.62
C CYS A 310 21.10 -32.76 8.46
N GLY A 311 19.83 -32.47 8.75
CA GLY A 311 18.73 -33.39 8.43
C GLY A 311 18.72 -34.69 9.21
N GLU A 312 18.69 -35.79 8.47
CA GLU A 312 18.58 -37.14 9.02
C GLU A 312 19.84 -37.95 8.74
N CYS A 313 20.27 -38.72 9.74
CA CYS A 313 21.38 -39.63 9.65
C CYS A 313 20.90 -41.09 9.70
N TRP A 314 21.40 -41.93 8.81
CA TRP A 314 21.05 -43.33 8.71
C TRP A 314 22.29 -44.19 8.91
N MET A 315 22.22 -45.16 9.81
CA MET A 315 23.26 -46.16 10.02
C MET A 315 22.78 -47.52 9.55
N PHE A 316 23.55 -48.15 8.66
CA PHE A 316 23.33 -49.52 8.21
C PHE A 316 24.40 -50.44 8.79
N LYS A 317 23.96 -51.56 9.33
CA LYS A 317 24.85 -52.63 9.77
C LYS A 317 24.52 -53.90 9.01
N CYS A 318 25.52 -54.49 8.38
CA CYS A 318 25.41 -55.79 7.73
C CYS A 318 26.37 -56.78 8.40
N ALA A 319 25.80 -57.87 8.93
CA ALA A 319 26.48 -59.00 9.56
C ALA A 319 26.02 -60.32 8.89
N PRO A 320 26.80 -61.43 9.00
CA PRO A 320 26.63 -62.64 8.16
C PRO A 320 25.19 -63.14 8.06
N ASN A 321 24.45 -62.97 9.16
CA ASN A 321 23.10 -63.48 9.31
C ASN A 321 22.09 -62.39 9.68
N GLN A 322 22.46 -61.10 9.64
CA GLN A 322 21.59 -60.01 10.10
C GLN A 322 21.97 -58.66 9.46
N SER A 323 20.99 -57.98 8.87
CA SER A 323 21.10 -56.58 8.46
C SER A 323 20.12 -55.73 9.27
N SER A 324 20.56 -54.55 9.69
CA SER A 324 19.73 -53.58 10.42
C SER A 324 19.98 -52.16 9.93
N MET A 325 18.95 -51.33 10.01
CA MET A 325 19.01 -49.91 9.66
C MET A 325 18.43 -49.09 10.81
N VAL A 326 19.19 -48.11 11.28
CA VAL A 326 18.75 -47.19 12.35
C VAL A 326 18.81 -45.76 11.82
N LYS A 327 17.75 -45.01 12.10
CA LYS A 327 17.59 -43.61 11.69
C LYS A 327 17.69 -42.70 12.91
N PHE A 328 18.47 -41.63 12.78
CA PHE A 328 18.70 -40.64 13.81
C PHE A 328 18.37 -39.24 13.27
N PRO A 329 17.44 -38.49 13.89
CA PRO A 329 17.24 -37.09 13.54
C PRO A 329 18.43 -36.25 14.02
N MET A 330 19.01 -35.44 13.14
CA MET A 330 20.09 -34.50 13.45
C MET A 330 19.64 -33.04 13.34
N ASN A 331 18.36 -32.80 13.07
CA ASN A 331 17.77 -31.47 12.95
C ASN A 331 17.83 -30.71 14.27
N GLY A 332 18.28 -29.45 14.21
CA GLY A 332 18.35 -28.55 15.37
C GLY A 332 19.55 -28.75 16.29
N ILE A 333 20.44 -29.70 15.99
CA ILE A 333 21.68 -29.89 16.75
C ILE A 333 22.67 -28.79 16.38
N SER A 334 23.19 -28.09 17.40
CA SER A 334 24.20 -27.04 17.18
C SER A 334 25.47 -27.64 16.59
N LYS A 335 26.16 -26.85 15.75
CA LYS A 335 27.42 -27.23 15.11
C LYS A 335 28.42 -27.85 16.08
N ASP A 336 28.64 -27.19 17.21
CA ASP A 336 29.65 -27.59 18.19
C ASP A 336 29.38 -28.98 18.76
N ASN A 337 28.14 -29.44 18.69
CA ASN A 337 27.69 -30.75 19.14
C ASN A 337 27.51 -31.76 18.01
N LEU A 338 27.50 -31.35 16.74
CA LEU A 338 27.28 -32.26 15.60
C LEU A 338 28.33 -33.38 15.54
N MET A 339 29.60 -33.06 15.75
CA MET A 339 30.66 -34.09 15.73
C MET A 339 30.53 -35.05 16.91
N ALA A 340 30.17 -34.55 18.09
CA ALA A 340 29.92 -35.38 19.26
C ALA A 340 28.70 -36.29 19.04
N GLU A 341 27.65 -35.78 18.42
CA GLU A 341 26.46 -36.55 18.12
C GLU A 341 26.70 -37.60 17.03
N LEU A 342 27.42 -37.25 15.96
CA LEU A 342 27.84 -38.25 14.96
C LEU A 342 28.66 -39.35 15.62
N ARG A 343 29.58 -39.01 16.53
CA ARG A 343 30.36 -40.00 17.30
C ARG A 343 29.51 -40.88 18.21
N SER A 344 28.44 -40.33 18.79
CA SER A 344 27.56 -41.08 19.69
C SER A 344 26.59 -42.00 18.95
N LYS A 345 26.15 -41.60 17.75
CA LYS A 345 25.14 -42.33 16.95
C LYS A 345 25.75 -43.25 15.91
N LEU A 346 26.91 -42.88 15.38
CA LEU A 346 27.59 -43.68 14.37
C LEU A 346 28.67 -44.55 15.00
N GLU A 347 28.46 -45.87 14.95
CA GLU A 347 29.42 -46.91 15.33
C GLU A 347 30.58 -47.06 14.33
N LEU A 348 31.11 -45.93 13.85
CA LEU A 348 32.31 -45.91 13.03
C LEU A 348 33.54 -45.94 13.94
N ASP A 349 34.66 -46.39 13.39
CA ASP A 349 35.96 -46.28 14.05
C ASP A 349 36.49 -44.86 13.90
N TRP A 350 36.24 -44.08 14.94
CA TRP A 350 36.67 -42.70 15.05
C TRP A 350 38.16 -42.54 15.33
N SER A 351 38.95 -43.62 15.37
CA SER A 351 40.41 -43.52 15.34
C SER A 351 40.96 -43.38 13.91
N SER A 352 40.13 -43.67 12.89
CA SER A 352 40.48 -43.48 11.47
C SER A 352 40.54 -42.01 11.10
N GLU A 353 41.67 -41.59 10.50
CA GLU A 353 41.84 -40.24 9.99
C GLU A 353 40.83 -39.91 8.87
N ASP A 354 40.61 -40.84 7.94
CA ASP A 354 39.68 -40.67 6.81
C ASP A 354 38.23 -40.42 7.28
N VAL A 355 37.77 -41.13 8.31
CA VAL A 355 36.43 -40.94 8.89
C VAL A 355 36.30 -39.57 9.54
N ASN A 356 37.33 -39.13 10.29
CA ASN A 356 37.32 -37.80 10.91
C ASN A 356 37.41 -36.69 9.86
N GLN A 357 38.23 -36.84 8.82
CA GLN A 357 38.35 -35.88 7.73
C GLN A 357 37.03 -35.76 6.94
N TRP A 358 36.37 -36.89 6.63
CA TRP A 358 35.07 -36.87 5.98
C TRP A 358 34.01 -36.18 6.84
N ALA A 359 33.88 -36.54 8.12
CA ALA A 359 32.84 -35.99 9.00
C ALA A 359 33.04 -34.48 9.21
N THR A 360 34.29 -34.06 9.38
CA THR A 360 34.66 -32.65 9.46
C THR A 360 34.33 -31.92 8.16
N GLY A 361 34.64 -32.52 7.00
CA GLY A 361 34.31 -31.98 5.69
C GLY A 361 32.81 -31.85 5.46
N TYR A 362 32.02 -32.84 5.87
CA TYR A 362 30.56 -32.82 5.76
C TYR A 362 29.91 -31.74 6.63
N ILE A 363 30.33 -31.64 7.91
CA ILE A 363 29.84 -30.60 8.82
C ILE A 363 30.19 -29.22 8.24
N SER A 364 31.44 -29.02 7.82
CA SER A 364 31.91 -27.75 7.27
C SER A 364 31.18 -27.35 5.99
N GLN A 365 30.91 -28.30 5.08
CA GLN A 365 30.17 -28.01 3.85
C GLN A 365 28.68 -27.77 4.14
N THR A 366 28.07 -28.50 5.06
CA THR A 366 26.67 -28.27 5.44
C THR A 366 26.47 -26.83 5.92
N GLU A 367 27.39 -26.27 6.70
CA GLU A 367 27.32 -24.87 7.13
C GLU A 367 27.37 -23.87 5.99
N LEU A 368 28.23 -24.12 4.98
CA LEU A 368 28.34 -23.24 3.82
C LEU A 368 27.03 -23.20 3.01
N TYR A 369 26.24 -24.28 3.04
CA TYR A 369 24.99 -24.36 2.30
C TYR A 369 23.73 -24.08 3.14
N SER A 370 23.80 -24.20 4.47
CA SER A 370 22.69 -24.00 5.41
C SER A 370 22.60 -22.54 5.88
N VAL A 371 22.71 -21.59 4.94
CA VAL A 371 22.61 -20.17 5.23
C VAL A 371 21.15 -19.71 5.13
N ASN A 372 20.77 -18.73 5.93
CA ASN A 372 19.46 -18.10 5.81
C ASN A 372 19.31 -17.41 4.44
N GLY A 373 18.06 -17.18 4.04
CA GLY A 373 17.75 -16.24 2.98
C GLY A 373 18.36 -14.86 3.22
N ASP A 374 18.41 -14.06 2.16
CA ASP A 374 18.82 -12.67 2.26
C ASP A 374 17.65 -11.80 2.71
N VAL A 375 17.95 -10.81 3.56
CA VAL A 375 17.00 -9.75 3.90
C VAL A 375 16.86 -8.85 2.66
N PRO A 376 15.63 -8.57 2.19
CA PRO A 376 15.45 -7.74 1.02
C PRO A 376 15.96 -6.32 1.25
N LYS A 377 16.58 -5.74 0.22
CA LYS A 377 16.91 -4.31 0.26
C LYS A 377 15.60 -3.50 0.32
N ALA A 378 15.50 -2.63 1.32
CA ALA A 378 14.42 -1.66 1.44
C ALA A 378 14.28 -0.86 0.13
N LEU A 379 13.05 -0.48 -0.21
CA LEU A 379 12.81 0.36 -1.38
C LEU A 379 13.44 1.74 -1.14
N ASP A 380 14.16 2.24 -2.15
CA ASP A 380 14.54 3.65 -2.19
C ASP A 380 13.45 4.52 -2.84
N GLU A 381 13.62 5.83 -2.78
CA GLU A 381 12.61 6.79 -3.25
C GLU A 381 12.35 6.67 -4.77
N GLU A 382 13.38 6.37 -5.57
CA GLU A 382 13.24 6.20 -7.02
C GLU A 382 12.42 4.95 -7.35
N GLU A 383 12.67 3.84 -6.67
CA GLU A 383 11.88 2.62 -6.80
C GLU A 383 10.43 2.82 -6.32
N ILE A 384 10.20 3.55 -5.22
CA ILE A 384 8.85 3.88 -4.74
C ILE A 384 8.06 4.65 -5.80
N GLN A 385 8.68 5.66 -6.41
CA GLN A 385 8.06 6.45 -7.47
C GLN A 385 7.78 5.61 -8.72
N SER A 386 8.72 4.74 -9.10
CA SER A 386 8.56 3.80 -10.21
C SER A 386 7.39 2.84 -9.97
N GLN A 387 7.27 2.24 -8.79
CA GLN A 387 6.15 1.34 -8.47
C GLN A 387 4.80 2.06 -8.54
N ARG A 388 4.69 3.26 -7.98
CA ARG A 388 3.47 4.07 -8.06
C ARG A 388 3.08 4.37 -9.52
N ALA A 389 4.05 4.72 -10.36
CA ALA A 389 3.81 4.95 -11.79
C ALA A 389 3.35 3.68 -12.53
N HIS A 390 3.96 2.52 -12.21
CA HIS A 390 3.53 1.22 -12.76
C HIS A 390 2.11 0.83 -12.32
N ALA A 391 1.71 1.23 -11.11
CA ALA A 391 0.33 1.09 -10.63
C ALA A 391 -0.66 2.13 -11.24
N GLY A 392 -0.21 2.94 -12.21
CA GLY A 392 -1.02 3.95 -12.86
C GLY A 392 -1.34 5.17 -11.99
N GLN A 393 -0.69 5.32 -10.83
CA GLN A 393 -0.88 6.45 -9.96
C GLN A 393 -0.18 7.68 -10.53
N ARG A 394 -0.84 8.83 -10.43
CA ARG A 394 -0.31 10.12 -10.90
C ARG A 394 0.29 10.89 -9.73
N THR A 395 1.37 11.61 -10.01
CA THR A 395 1.96 12.54 -9.05
C THR A 395 0.94 13.61 -8.65
N PRO A 396 0.68 13.80 -7.36
CA PRO A 396 -0.28 14.80 -6.89
C PRO A 396 0.16 16.22 -7.23
N THR A 397 -0.81 17.10 -7.47
CA THR A 397 -0.58 18.50 -7.78
C THR A 397 -1.35 19.41 -6.83
N THR A 398 -0.95 20.67 -6.76
CA THR A 398 -1.62 21.73 -5.99
C THR A 398 -1.89 22.92 -6.90
N SER A 399 -2.94 23.68 -6.58
CA SER A 399 -3.18 25.00 -7.17
C SER A 399 -2.96 26.08 -6.12
N SER A 400 -1.90 26.87 -6.23
CA SER A 400 -1.63 27.97 -5.29
C SER A 400 -2.45 29.23 -5.58
N THR A 401 -3.21 29.25 -6.67
CA THR A 401 -3.97 30.41 -7.12
C THR A 401 -5.44 30.07 -7.36
N VAL A 402 -6.29 31.06 -7.07
CA VAL A 402 -7.68 31.08 -7.51
C VAL A 402 -7.68 31.33 -9.01
N VAL A 403 -8.47 30.55 -9.74
CA VAL A 403 -8.62 30.73 -11.19
C VAL A 403 -9.80 31.65 -11.44
N PHE A 404 -9.54 32.76 -12.11
CA PHE A 404 -10.56 33.72 -12.52
C PHE A 404 -10.87 33.48 -13.99
N GLU A 405 -12.10 33.06 -14.29
CA GLU A 405 -12.55 32.78 -15.66
C GLU A 405 -13.53 33.87 -16.10
N GLU A 406 -13.34 34.39 -17.32
CA GLU A 406 -14.23 35.39 -17.91
C GLU A 406 -15.44 34.70 -18.52
N VAL A 407 -16.64 35.13 -18.11
CA VAL A 407 -17.91 34.68 -18.70
C VAL A 407 -18.57 35.83 -19.47
N ASN A 408 -19.14 35.48 -20.64
CA ASN A 408 -19.76 36.41 -21.60
C ASN A 408 -21.13 36.93 -21.17
#